data_AF-A0A662SIN5-F1
#
_entry.id   AF-A0A662SIN5-F1
#
_cell.length_a   1.000
_cell.length_b   1.000
_cell.length_c   1.000
_cell.angle_alpha   90.00
_cell.angle_beta   90.00
_cell.angle_gamma   90.00
#
_symmetry.space_group_name_H-M   'P 1'
#
loop_
_entity.id
_entity.type
_entity.pdbx_description
1 polymer ?
#
loop_
_entity_poly.entity_id
_entity_poly.type
_entity_poly.pdbx_seq_one_letter_code
_entity_poly.pdbx_strand_id
1 'polypeptide(L)' 'MITVCSAKPLEDAARLAFLEKIKWLEQNYGFERYDAYMFLSIVAKSRIMQIVDPLYTVEAILPKKHLQKMNEYV' A
#
# COMPACT_ATOMS: atom_id res chain seq x y z
N MET A 1 6.18 -0.79 6.80
CA MET A 1 6.47 -1.59 5.60
C MET A 1 6.12 -0.77 4.37
N ILE A 2 6.89 -0.88 3.29
CA ILE A 2 6.80 -0.03 2.10
C ILE A 2 6.57 -0.92 0.87
N THR A 3 5.75 -0.44 -0.06
CA THR A 3 5.51 -1.05 -1.37
C THR A 3 5.72 0.05 -2.41
N VAL A 4 6.53 -0.21 -3.43
CA VAL A 4 6.90 0.80 -4.45
C VAL A 4 6.47 0.28 -5.80
N CYS A 5 5.82 1.13 -6.60
CA CYS A 5 5.47 0.80 -7.98
C CYS A 5 5.82 1.95 -8.92
N SER A 6 6.18 1.58 -10.14
CA SER A 6 6.48 2.52 -11.22
C SER A 6 5.59 2.24 -12.42
N ALA A 7 4.89 3.25 -12.94
CA ALA A 7 3.99 3.13 -14.09
C ALA A 7 3.75 4.49 -14.79
N LYS A 8 2.95 4.47 -15.86
CA LYS A 8 2.39 5.65 -16.52
C LYS A 8 0.88 5.45 -16.67
N PRO A 9 0.03 6.45 -16.33
CA PRO A 9 0.35 7.73 -15.69
C PRO A 9 0.61 7.58 -14.17
N LEU A 10 0.75 8.69 -13.44
CA LEU A 10 1.17 8.68 -12.02
C LEU A 10 0.14 7.96 -11.13
N GLU A 11 -1.13 8.09 -11.49
CA GLU A 11 -2.27 7.46 -10.83
C GLU A 11 -2.20 5.93 -10.94
N ASP A 12 -1.65 5.41 -12.04
CA ASP A 12 -1.45 3.96 -12.22
C ASP A 12 -0.34 3.45 -11.30
N ALA A 13 0.73 4.22 -11.11
CA ALA A 13 1.80 3.88 -10.18
C ALA A 13 1.27 3.83 -8.74
N ALA A 14 0.46 4.83 -8.36
CA ALA A 14 -0.22 4.83 -7.07
C ALA A 14 -1.19 3.65 -6.94
N ARG A 15 -2.03 3.38 -7.95
CA ARG A 15 -3.00 2.28 -7.93
C ARG A 15 -2.31 0.93 -7.73
N LEU A 16 -1.21 0.67 -8.46
CA LEU A 16 -0.45 -0.57 -8.33
C LEU A 16 0.19 -0.70 -6.95
N ALA A 17 0.76 0.38 -6.40
CA ALA A 17 1.38 0.38 -5.07
C ALA A 17 0.36 -0.01 -3.98
N PHE A 18 -0.85 0.53 -4.04
CA PHE A 18 -1.93 0.19 -3.11
C PHE A 18 -2.54 -1.19 -3.36
N LEU A 19 -2.72 -1.59 -4.62
CA LEU A 19 -3.24 -2.92 -4.95
C LEU A 19 -2.33 -4.03 -4.43
N GLU A 20 -1.02 -3.86 -4.60
CA GLU A 20 -0.04 -4.82 -4.10
C GLU A 20 -0.01 -4.83 -2.55
N LYS A 21 -0.25 -3.68 -1.92
CA LYS A 21 -0.43 -3.58 -0.47
C LYS A 21 -1.64 -4.38 0.03
N ILE A 22 -2.77 -4.28 -0.66
CA ILE A 22 -4.00 -5.00 -0.34
C ILE A 22 -3.75 -6.51 -0.44
N LYS A 23 -3.18 -6.97 -1.56
CA LYS A 23 -2.82 -8.38 -1.75
C LYS A 23 -1.90 -8.89 -0.64
N TRP A 24 -0.93 -8.07 -0.23
CA TRP A 24 -0.03 -8.44 0.86
C TRP A 24 -0.78 -8.60 2.20
N LEU A 25 -1.74 -7.72 2.51
CA LEU A 25 -2.60 -7.85 3.69
C LEU A 25 -3.51 -9.08 3.63
N GLU A 26 -4.11 -9.37 2.46
CA GLU A 26 -4.91 -10.58 2.23
C GLU A 26 -4.08 -11.83 2.52
N GLN A 27 -2.88 -11.93 1.94
CA GLN A 27 -2.04 -13.13 2.00
C GLN A 27 -1.37 -13.35 3.35
N ASN A 28 -0.96 -12.29 4.05
CA ASN A 28 -0.11 -12.42 5.26
C ASN A 28 -0.89 -12.16 6.56
N TYR A 29 -2.03 -11.49 6.49
CA TYR A 29 -2.82 -11.10 7.66
C TYR A 29 -4.30 -11.51 7.56
N GLY A 30 -4.69 -12.21 6.50
CA GLY A 30 -6.04 -12.76 6.34
C GLY A 30 -7.14 -11.71 6.19
N PHE A 31 -6.80 -10.50 5.76
CA PHE A 31 -7.81 -9.48 5.50
C PHE A 31 -8.75 -9.89 4.37
N GLU A 32 -10.01 -9.52 4.50
CA GLU A 32 -10.91 -9.40 3.35
C GLU A 32 -10.48 -8.19 2.50
N ARG A 33 -10.67 -8.29 1.17
CA ARG A 33 -10.15 -7.33 0.19
C ARG A 33 -10.59 -5.89 0.44
N TYR A 34 -11.89 -5.68 0.63
CA TYR A 34 -12.48 -4.37 0.83
C TYR A 34 -12.20 -3.82 2.24
N ASP A 35 -12.08 -4.69 3.24
CA ASP A 35 -11.61 -4.31 4.56
C ASP A 35 -10.16 -3.80 4.52
N ALA A 36 -9.26 -4.49 3.81
CA ALA A 36 -7.89 -4.03 3.58
C ALA A 36 -7.85 -2.70 2.82
N TYR A 37 -8.70 -2.56 1.79
CA TYR A 37 -8.82 -1.31 1.03
C TYR A 37 -9.22 -0.13 1.93
N MET A 38 -10.29 -0.30 2.72
CA MET A 38 -10.80 0.72 3.62
C MET A 38 -9.78 1.07 4.71
N PHE A 39 -9.15 0.05 5.30
CA PHE A 39 -8.11 0.23 6.30
C PHE A 39 -6.93 1.05 5.77
N LEU A 40 -6.42 0.71 4.58
CA LEU A 40 -5.33 1.44 3.95
C LEU A 40 -5.73 2.88 3.59
N SER A 41 -6.98 3.15 3.25
CA SER A 41 -7.45 4.51 2.95
C SER A 41 -7.31 5.48 4.12
N ILE A 42 -7.30 4.98 5.36
CA ILE A 42 -7.22 5.81 6.57
C ILE A 42 -5.79 5.81 7.12
N VAL A 43 -5.11 4.67 7.04
CA VAL A 43 -3.87 4.41 7.80
C VAL A 43 -2.62 4.54 6.94
N ALA A 44 -2.72 4.30 5.63
CA ALA A 44 -1.57 4.33 4.75
C ALA A 44 -1.09 5.77 4.53
N LYS A 45 0.22 5.92 4.39
CA LYS A 45 0.83 7.12 3.84
C LYS A 45 1.29 6.83 2.41
N SER A 46 1.23 7.83 1.54
CA SER A 46 1.75 7.73 0.18
C SER A 46 2.74 8.86 -0.07
N ARG A 47 3.76 8.60 -0.89
CA ARG A 47 4.70 9.62 -1.36
C ARG A 47 4.99 9.40 -2.83
N ILE A 48 4.99 10.50 -3.58
CA ILE A 48 5.54 10.54 -4.94
C ILE A 48 7.07 10.58 -4.82
N MET A 49 7.75 9.54 -5.28
CA MET A 49 9.22 9.46 -5.20
C MET A 49 9.87 10.26 -6.32
N GLN A 50 9.40 10.08 -7.56
CA GLN A 50 9.85 10.86 -8.70
C GLN A 50 8.72 11.02 -9.71
N ILE A 51 8.91 11.98 -10.62
CA ILE A 51 8.04 12.19 -11.79
C ILE A 51 8.85 12.49 -13.08
N VAL A 52 10.17 12.28 -13.05
CA VAL A 52 11.09 12.76 -14.09
C VAL A 52 11.62 11.66 -15.01
N ASP A 53 11.58 10.42 -14.56
CA ASP A 53 12.02 9.28 -15.37
C ASP A 53 10.90 8.84 -16.32
N PRO A 54 11.17 7.93 -17.28
CA PRO A 54 10.13 7.38 -18.12
C PRO A 54 8.94 6.87 -17.31
N LEU A 55 9.12 6.09 -16.25
CA LEU A 55 7.98 5.67 -15.41
C LEU A 55 7.94 6.53 -14.14
N TYR A 56 6.73 6.93 -13.74
CA TYR A 56 6.50 7.64 -12.48
C TYR A 56 6.47 6.65 -11.33
N THR A 57 7.03 7.03 -10.18
CA THR A 57 7.20 6.11 -9.05
C THR A 57 6.50 6.64 -7.80
N VAL A 58 5.67 5.78 -7.20
CA VAL A 58 4.93 6.06 -5.97
C VAL A 58 5.20 4.96 -4.95
N GLU A 59 5.36 5.37 -3.69
CA GLU A 59 5.42 4.44 -2.56
C GLU A 59 4.14 4.48 -1.72
N ALA A 60 3.64 3.31 -1.35
CA ALA A 60 2.59 3.12 -0.34
C ALA A 60 3.22 2.59 0.96
N ILE A 61 3.04 3.31 2.06
CA ILE A 61 3.66 3.06 3.35
C ILE A 61 2.59 2.68 4.37
N LEU A 62 2.75 1.53 5.02
CA LEU A 62 1.96 1.12 6.18
C LEU A 62 2.85 1.22 7.44
N PRO A 63 2.56 2.13 8.39
CA PRO A 63 3.33 2.22 9.62
C PRO A 63 3.21 0.94 10.47
N LYS A 64 4.35 0.40 10.93
CA LYS A 64 4.41 -0.89 11.65
C LYS A 64 3.53 -0.95 12.91
N LYS A 65 3.29 0.20 13.55
CA LYS A 65 2.43 0.32 14.75
C LYS A 65 1.00 -0.19 14.52
N HIS A 66 0.50 -0.17 13.29
CA HIS A 66 -0.84 -0.65 12.98
C HIS A 66 -0.89 -2.15 12.69
N LEU A 67 0.27 -2.79 12.47
CA LEU A 67 0.38 -4.24 12.27
C LEU A 67 0.55 -4.98 13.61
N GLN A 68 1.27 -4.39 14.57
CA GLN A 68 1.51 -5.03 15.88
C GLN A 68 0.23 -5.23 16.68
N LYS A 69 -0.70 -4.26 16.63
CA LYS A 69 -2.01 -4.39 17.29
C LYS A 69 -2.87 -5.51 16.74
N MET A 70 -2.60 -6.03 15.55
CA MET A 70 -3.41 -7.09 14.94
C MET A 70 -3.01 -8.49 15.39
N ASN A 71 -1.73 -8.67 15.73
CA ASN A 71 -1.21 -9.97 16.19
C ASN A 71 -1.61 -10.30 17.64
N GLU A 72 -2.19 -9.33 18.37
CA GLU A 72 -2.66 -9.51 19.75
C GLU A 72 -4.12 -10.01 19.83
N TYR A 73 -4.84 -10.04 18.71
CA TYR A 73 -6.25 -10.49 18.64
C TYR A 73 -6.44 -11.78 17.84
N VAL A 74 -5.34 -12.46 17.46
CA VAL A 74 -5.35 -13.78 16.81
C VAL A 74 -4.74 -14.80 17.75
#